data_AF-A0A6M8NMP4-F1
#
_entry.id   AF-A0A6M8NMP4-F1
#
_cell.length_a   1.000
_cell.length_b   1.000
_cell.length_c   1.000
_cell.angle_alpha   90.00
_cell.angle_beta   90.00
_cell.angle_gamma   90.00
#
_symmetry.space_group_name_H-M   'P 1'
#
loop_
_entity.id
_entity.type
_entity.pdbx_description
1 polymer ?
#
loop_
_entity_poly.entity_id
_entity_poly.type
_entity_poly.pdbx_seq_one_letter_code
_entity_poly.pdbx_strand_id
1 'polypeptide(L)'
;MSLEKNILLNVLNQEVVFEEYFCNLLKEEKFFNKFIDFISSKNDILKNKNINYKMFYTEYNLQIKEKNFGRADIFLDLGSEKIIFEIKNKVYTNLTHKQPEMYLDYLKKVNKKNFDTFLLFILPKRYAYEELLHDRWSNKSFYYKENIKNQIFYWEDFVKTLKYEKNPFVKAFYEFCIYWFDMESITFTKDEKNQLINLKGNSMQIIENETLPTLLAKIERCLIRIGSDKLKWEQISSKKGEYISGHSYHKKINSYSLVLGLDYDMWSEFKQPINISISNYKDSSEHFEKPNINDVNFEIFEIKENSTWNDFFAYVVQLDFSIDDESFEDKIIELIKRIEKSLKTKTN
;
A
#
# COMPACT_ATOMS: atom_id res chain seq x y z
N MET A 1 25.31 -4.38 -4.73
CA MET A 1 25.18 -3.19 -3.84
C MET A 1 26.49 -3.03 -3.07
N SER A 2 27.04 -1.82 -2.91
CA SER A 2 28.32 -1.63 -2.19
C SER A 2 28.15 -1.82 -0.68
N LEU A 3 29.24 -2.16 0.02
CA LEU A 3 29.26 -2.37 1.47
C LEU A 3 28.79 -1.12 2.24
N GLU A 4 29.23 0.06 1.82
CA GLU A 4 28.82 1.35 2.40
C GLU A 4 27.31 1.59 2.28
N LYS A 5 26.72 1.23 1.13
CA LYS A 5 25.28 1.31 0.91
C LYS A 5 24.53 0.36 1.86
N ASN A 6 25.03 -0.86 2.05
CA ASN A 6 24.42 -1.81 3.00
C ASN A 6 24.47 -1.31 4.46
N ILE A 7 25.56 -0.66 4.88
CA ILE A 7 25.69 -0.10 6.23
C ILE A 7 24.66 1.02 6.44
N LEU A 8 24.55 1.94 5.49
CA LEU A 8 23.56 3.03 5.58
C LEU A 8 22.13 2.48 5.64
N LEU A 9 21.80 1.48 4.81
CA LEU A 9 20.49 0.83 4.83
C LEU A 9 20.19 0.17 6.19
N ASN A 10 21.17 -0.48 6.80
CA ASN A 10 21.01 -1.13 8.11
C ASN A 10 20.82 -0.12 9.24
N VAL A 11 21.46 1.05 9.16
CA VAL A 11 21.34 2.11 10.16
C VAL A 11 19.98 2.79 10.06
N LEU A 12 19.55 3.15 8.85
CA LEU A 12 18.26 3.84 8.61
C LEU A 12 17.02 2.95 8.81
N ASN A 13 17.18 1.64 8.95
CA ASN A 13 16.10 0.72 9.35
C ASN A 13 15.57 1.03 10.77
N GLN A 14 16.42 1.61 11.63
CA GLN A 14 16.03 2.00 12.99
C GLN A 14 15.14 3.25 12.94
N GLU A 15 13.94 3.17 13.51
CA GLU A 15 12.90 4.21 13.45
C GLU A 15 13.42 5.59 13.94
N VAL A 16 14.04 5.64 15.12
CA VAL A 16 14.64 6.87 15.67
C VAL A 16 15.72 7.46 14.76
N VAL A 17 16.59 6.62 14.19
CA VAL A 17 17.67 7.11 13.31
C VAL A 17 17.11 7.63 11.99
N PHE A 18 16.08 6.97 11.46
CA PHE A 18 15.34 7.44 10.29
C PHE A 18 14.71 8.81 10.53
N GLU A 19 14.09 9.03 11.69
CA GLU A 19 13.47 10.29 12.09
C GLU A 19 14.51 11.41 12.26
N GLU A 20 15.62 11.13 12.93
CA GLU A 20 16.72 12.09 13.09
C GLU A 20 17.35 12.45 11.74
N TYR A 21 17.54 11.47 10.86
CA TYR A 21 18.03 11.73 9.51
C TYR A 21 17.06 12.63 8.74
N PHE A 22 15.76 12.31 8.76
CA PHE A 22 14.71 13.11 8.13
C PHE A 22 14.69 14.55 8.67
N CYS A 23 14.72 14.74 9.99
CA CYS A 23 14.75 16.07 10.61
C CYS A 23 16.01 16.86 10.26
N ASN A 24 17.16 16.19 10.11
CA ASN A 24 18.37 16.85 9.64
C ASN A 24 18.23 17.34 8.19
N LEU A 25 17.53 16.60 7.31
CA LEU A 25 17.26 17.05 5.95
C LEU A 25 16.36 18.28 5.87
N LEU A 26 15.55 18.57 6.90
CA LEU A 26 14.74 19.81 6.95
C LEU A 26 15.61 21.09 6.96
N LYS A 27 16.91 20.99 7.22
CA LYS A 27 17.86 22.11 7.07
C LYS A 27 18.08 22.50 5.61
N GLU A 28 17.88 21.56 4.69
CA GLU A 28 18.02 21.78 3.25
C GLU A 28 16.75 22.42 2.70
N GLU A 29 16.84 23.67 2.26
CA GLU A 29 15.69 24.49 1.84
C GLU A 29 14.78 23.79 0.82
N LYS A 30 15.36 23.12 -0.19
CA LYS A 30 14.57 22.40 -1.21
C LYS A 30 13.81 21.21 -0.63
N PHE A 31 14.44 20.45 0.27
CA PHE A 31 13.79 19.34 0.95
C PHE A 31 12.68 19.83 1.87
N PHE A 32 12.97 20.87 2.65
CA PHE A 32 12.01 21.54 3.52
C PHE A 32 10.77 22.01 2.76
N ASN A 33 10.96 22.76 1.67
CA ASN A 33 9.84 23.26 0.86
C ASN A 33 8.99 22.11 0.31
N LYS A 34 9.62 21.05 -0.21
CA LYS A 34 8.90 19.85 -0.67
C LYS A 34 8.09 19.18 0.44
N PHE A 35 8.64 19.13 1.66
CA PHE A 35 7.92 18.57 2.80
C PHE A 35 6.71 19.42 3.19
N ILE A 36 6.88 20.75 3.27
CA ILE A 36 5.78 21.67 3.56
C ILE A 36 4.68 21.61 2.49
N ASP A 37 5.06 21.59 1.21
CA ASP A 37 4.14 21.45 0.08
C ASP A 37 3.41 20.11 0.13
N PHE A 38 4.12 19.03 0.46
CA PHE A 38 3.54 17.70 0.59
C PHE A 38 2.47 17.64 1.68
N ILE A 39 2.72 18.20 2.87
CA ILE A 39 1.71 18.27 3.94
C ILE A 39 0.53 19.16 3.51
N SER A 40 0.83 20.32 2.91
CA SER A 40 -0.16 21.29 2.46
C SER A 40 -1.03 20.80 1.30
N SER A 41 -0.64 19.74 0.60
CA SER A 41 -1.44 19.13 -0.48
C SER A 41 -2.76 18.52 0.00
N LYS A 42 -2.84 18.15 1.28
CA LYS A 42 -4.06 17.57 1.91
C LYS A 42 -4.52 18.34 3.15
N ASN A 43 -3.61 19.01 3.85
CA ASN A 43 -3.91 19.69 5.11
C ASN A 43 -3.24 21.07 5.16
N ASP A 44 -4.06 22.12 5.10
CA ASP A 44 -3.62 23.52 5.09
C ASP A 44 -3.04 24.00 6.44
N ILE A 45 -2.86 23.13 7.44
CA ILE A 45 -2.36 23.51 8.78
C ILE A 45 -0.98 24.15 8.78
N LEU A 46 -0.19 24.00 7.73
CA LEU A 46 1.14 24.63 7.58
C LEU A 46 1.13 25.84 6.63
N LYS A 47 0.02 26.09 5.94
CA LYS A 47 -0.08 27.09 4.88
C LYS A 47 0.03 28.50 5.46
N ASN A 48 0.82 29.35 4.80
CA ASN A 48 1.07 30.74 5.19
C ASN A 48 1.69 30.91 6.60
N LYS A 49 2.24 29.85 7.20
CA LYS A 49 2.92 29.92 8.49
C LYS A 49 4.41 30.21 8.28
N ASN A 50 4.98 31.04 9.16
CA ASN A 50 6.41 31.30 9.16
C ASN A 50 7.14 30.15 9.89
N ILE A 51 7.37 29.06 9.18
CA ILE A 51 7.96 27.83 9.71
C ILE A 51 9.46 27.83 9.43
N ASN A 52 10.26 27.50 10.45
CA ASN A 52 11.70 27.29 10.32
C ASN A 52 12.08 25.88 10.77
N TYR A 53 13.07 25.26 10.13
CA TYR A 53 13.54 23.92 10.51
C TYR A 53 13.94 23.78 11.99
N LYS A 54 14.38 24.87 12.64
CA LYS A 54 14.73 24.91 14.07
C LYS A 54 13.53 24.73 15.01
N MET A 55 12.30 24.81 14.48
CA MET A 55 11.07 24.61 15.23
C MET A 55 10.65 23.12 15.28
N PHE A 56 11.36 22.26 14.55
CA PHE A 56 11.15 20.81 14.57
C PHE A 56 12.05 20.16 15.62
N TYR A 57 11.45 19.27 16.40
CA TYR A 57 12.10 18.48 17.44
C TYR A 57 11.78 17.01 17.21
N THR A 58 12.78 16.14 17.32
CA THR A 58 12.56 14.70 17.36
C THR A 58 12.35 14.21 18.78
N GLU A 59 11.65 13.09 18.95
CA GLU A 59 11.55 12.38 20.22
C GLU A 59 11.10 13.28 21.39
N TYR A 60 10.16 14.19 21.11
CA TYR A 60 9.76 15.24 22.04
C TYR A 60 8.79 14.71 23.10
N ASN A 61 9.16 14.85 24.37
CA ASN A 61 8.31 14.41 25.49
C ASN A 61 7.07 15.31 25.62
N LEU A 62 5.89 14.74 25.42
CA LEU A 62 4.60 15.44 25.52
C LEU A 62 4.17 15.51 26.98
N GLN A 63 4.69 16.49 27.72
CA GLN A 63 4.40 16.64 29.14
C GLN A 63 3.70 17.97 29.45
N ILE A 64 2.68 17.91 30.31
CA ILE A 64 2.04 19.11 30.88
C ILE A 64 1.98 18.93 32.40
N LYS A 65 2.72 19.75 33.13
CA LYS A 65 2.96 19.58 34.57
C LYS A 65 3.49 18.16 34.84
N GLU A 66 2.86 17.38 35.71
CA GLU A 66 3.28 16.01 36.04
C GLU A 66 2.70 14.95 35.10
N LYS A 67 1.77 15.31 34.20
CA LYS A 67 1.13 14.33 33.30
C LYS A 67 1.93 14.16 32.00
N ASN A 68 2.34 12.91 31.73
CA ASN A 68 2.99 12.48 30.51
C ASN A 68 1.95 11.93 29.51
N PHE A 69 1.97 12.42 28.28
CA PHE A 69 1.06 12.04 27.17
C PHE A 69 1.74 11.16 26.11
N GLY A 70 3.00 10.79 26.32
CA GLY A 70 3.82 10.05 25.38
C GLY A 70 4.98 10.88 24.86
N ARG A 71 5.56 10.44 23.75
CA ARG A 71 6.68 11.08 23.07
C ARG A 71 6.32 11.16 21.60
N ALA A 72 6.43 12.35 21.02
CA ALA A 72 6.18 12.56 19.60
C ALA A 72 7.45 12.24 18.80
N ASP A 73 7.30 11.51 17.69
CA ASP A 73 8.40 11.19 16.78
C ASP A 73 8.97 12.49 16.18
N ILE A 74 8.08 13.36 15.67
CA ILE A 74 8.41 14.74 15.32
C ILE A 74 7.39 15.70 15.90
N PHE A 75 7.88 16.79 16.50
CA PHE A 75 7.10 17.86 17.08
C PHE A 75 7.45 19.19 16.44
N LEU A 76 6.44 19.95 16.02
CA LEU A 76 6.60 21.30 15.49
C LEU A 76 5.97 22.32 16.45
N ASP A 77 6.80 23.23 16.94
CA ASP A 77 6.39 24.31 17.85
C ASP A 77 6.30 25.66 17.12
N LEU A 78 5.08 26.16 16.92
CA LEU A 78 4.80 27.47 16.33
C LEU A 78 4.40 28.53 17.39
N GLY A 79 4.78 28.31 18.65
CA GLY A 79 4.38 29.11 19.78
C GLY A 79 2.95 28.79 20.23
N SER A 80 1.96 29.39 19.58
CA SER A 80 0.54 29.22 19.93
C SER A 80 -0.07 27.91 19.45
N GLU A 81 0.58 27.24 18.51
CA GLU A 81 0.12 25.97 17.93
C GLU A 81 1.23 24.95 18.03
N LYS A 82 0.86 23.73 18.46
CA LYS A 82 1.76 22.58 18.55
C LYS A 82 1.28 21.51 17.60
N ILE A 83 2.17 20.96 16.78
CA ILE A 83 1.83 19.95 15.79
C ILE A 83 2.64 18.69 16.07
N ILE A 84 1.97 17.55 16.06
CA ILE A 84 2.61 16.24 16.22
C ILE A 84 2.57 15.54 14.87
N PHE A 85 3.72 15.05 14.43
CA PHE A 85 3.81 14.07 13.35
C PHE A 85 4.22 12.74 13.98
N GLU A 86 3.31 11.77 13.96
CA GLU A 86 3.61 10.38 14.28
C GLU A 86 4.06 9.68 12.99
N ILE A 87 5.23 9.06 13.04
CA ILE A 87 5.89 8.42 11.91
C ILE A 87 5.82 6.92 12.11
N LYS A 88 5.56 6.18 11.03
CA LYS A 88 5.87 4.76 10.97
C LYS A 88 6.75 4.55 9.76
N ASN A 89 7.93 3.97 9.95
CA ASN A 89 8.81 3.61 8.83
C ASN A 89 8.64 2.13 8.40
N LYS A 90 7.84 1.34 9.12
CA LYS A 90 7.59 -0.09 8.84
C LYS A 90 6.12 -0.39 8.74
N VAL A 91 5.79 -1.37 7.89
CA VAL A 91 4.42 -1.83 7.66
C VAL A 91 3.79 -2.43 8.92
N TYR A 92 4.57 -3.19 9.69
CA TYR A 92 4.09 -3.99 10.83
C TYR A 92 4.47 -3.41 12.21
N THR A 93 4.73 -2.12 12.31
CA THR A 93 4.95 -1.48 13.63
C THR A 93 3.61 -1.24 14.32
N ASN A 94 3.38 -1.87 15.46
CA ASN A 94 2.14 -1.72 16.23
C ASN A 94 1.94 -0.28 16.72
N LEU A 95 0.67 0.14 16.79
CA LEU A 95 0.28 1.32 17.55
C LEU A 95 0.47 1.03 19.04
N THR A 96 1.20 1.89 19.75
CA THR A 96 1.26 1.80 21.20
C THR A 96 -0.12 2.08 21.81
N HIS A 97 -0.35 1.67 23.06
CA HIS A 97 -1.61 1.99 23.77
C HIS A 97 -1.85 3.51 23.94
N LYS A 98 -0.80 4.32 23.76
CA LYS A 98 -0.88 5.79 23.83
C LYS A 98 -1.33 6.42 22.53
N GLN A 99 -1.22 5.70 21.42
CA GLN A 99 -1.45 6.21 20.07
C GLN A 99 -2.85 5.83 19.54
N PRO A 100 -3.56 6.78 18.92
CA PRO A 100 -3.32 8.22 18.86
C PRO A 100 -3.93 9.00 20.06
N GLU A 101 -4.64 8.30 20.95
CA GLU A 101 -5.55 8.93 21.92
C GLU A 101 -4.87 9.88 22.92
N MET A 102 -3.70 9.53 23.44
CA MET A 102 -3.00 10.39 24.40
C MET A 102 -2.43 11.64 23.73
N TYR A 103 -2.05 11.57 22.46
CA TYR A 103 -1.62 12.75 21.71
C TYR A 103 -2.78 13.70 21.46
N LEU A 104 -3.96 13.16 21.13
CA LEU A 104 -5.18 13.94 20.99
C LEU A 104 -5.54 14.63 22.31
N ASP A 105 -5.43 13.94 23.45
CA ASP A 105 -5.63 14.54 24.77
C ASP A 105 -4.63 15.66 25.07
N TYR A 106 -3.37 15.53 24.63
CA TYR A 106 -2.36 16.59 24.73
C TYR A 106 -2.71 17.79 23.86
N LEU A 107 -2.97 17.57 22.56
CA LEU A 107 -3.28 18.62 21.58
C LEU A 107 -4.54 19.40 21.97
N LYS A 108 -5.55 18.73 22.52
CA LYS A 108 -6.75 19.36 23.06
C LYS A 108 -6.45 20.40 24.14
N LYS A 109 -5.41 20.18 24.94
CA LYS A 109 -4.99 21.11 26.00
C LYS A 109 -4.17 22.29 25.45
N VAL A 110 -3.32 22.07 24.46
CA VAL A 110 -2.40 23.11 23.96
C VAL A 110 -2.99 23.94 22.81
N ASN A 111 -3.78 23.36 21.91
CA ASN A 111 -4.34 24.06 20.73
C ASN A 111 -5.82 24.45 20.91
N LYS A 112 -6.52 23.89 21.90
CA LYS A 112 -7.95 24.12 22.25
C LYS A 112 -8.97 23.76 21.15
N LYS A 113 -8.98 24.48 20.02
CA LYS A 113 -9.94 24.29 18.90
C LYS A 113 -9.28 23.49 17.76
N ASN A 114 -10.07 22.66 17.08
CA ASN A 114 -9.63 21.81 15.96
C ASN A 114 -8.34 21.04 16.28
N PHE A 115 -8.18 20.61 17.54
CA PHE A 115 -6.91 20.08 18.02
C PHE A 115 -6.46 18.82 17.26
N ASP A 116 -7.41 18.08 16.73
CA ASP A 116 -7.24 16.85 15.98
C ASP A 116 -6.64 17.08 14.58
N THR A 117 -6.77 18.28 14.00
CA THR A 117 -6.11 18.64 12.72
C THR A 117 -4.61 18.82 12.86
N PHE A 118 -4.10 18.94 14.09
CA PHE A 118 -2.68 19.11 14.42
C PHE A 118 -1.97 17.79 14.75
N LEU A 119 -2.65 16.65 14.64
CA LEU A 119 -2.03 15.33 14.67
C LEU A 119 -1.96 14.79 13.25
N LEU A 120 -0.75 14.62 12.74
CA LEU A 120 -0.47 14.13 11.39
C LEU A 120 0.23 12.78 11.50
N PHE A 121 -0.02 11.89 10.54
CA PHE A 121 0.58 10.57 10.46
C PHE A 121 1.33 10.44 9.14
N ILE A 122 2.60 10.01 9.20
CA ILE A 122 3.38 9.68 8.00
C ILE A 122 3.69 8.18 8.04
N LEU A 123 3.02 7.44 7.15
CA LEU A 123 2.96 5.97 7.19
C LEU A 123 3.47 5.38 5.87
N PRO A 124 3.90 4.10 5.83
CA PRO A 124 3.98 3.38 4.56
C PRO A 124 2.56 3.12 4.04
N LYS A 125 2.36 3.05 2.71
CA LYS A 125 1.03 2.81 2.09
C LYS A 125 0.34 1.55 2.58
N ARG A 126 1.11 0.55 3.00
CA ARG A 126 0.65 -0.77 3.44
C ARG A 126 0.46 -0.88 4.94
N TYR A 127 0.53 0.22 5.70
CA TYR A 127 0.56 0.16 7.16
C TYR A 127 -0.55 -0.72 7.72
N ALA A 128 -0.16 -1.83 8.36
CA ALA A 128 -1.06 -2.93 8.70
C ALA A 128 -2.14 -2.54 9.72
N TYR A 129 -1.89 -1.48 10.49
CA TYR A 129 -2.77 -1.00 11.55
C TYR A 129 -3.48 0.30 11.21
N GLU A 130 -3.58 0.66 9.92
CA GLU A 130 -4.28 1.89 9.49
C GLU A 130 -5.75 1.88 9.90
N GLU A 131 -6.48 0.77 9.76
CA GLU A 131 -7.89 0.70 10.19
C GLU A 131 -8.05 0.89 11.71
N LEU A 132 -7.19 0.24 12.50
CA LEU A 132 -7.17 0.42 13.95
C LEU A 132 -6.84 1.88 14.34
N LEU A 133 -5.94 2.53 13.60
CA LEU A 133 -5.63 3.94 13.78
C LEU A 133 -6.86 4.82 13.54
N HIS A 134 -7.57 4.57 12.43
CA HIS A 134 -8.80 5.27 12.09
C HIS A 134 -9.84 5.14 13.21
N ASP A 135 -10.05 3.93 13.71
CA ASP A 135 -11.05 3.67 14.76
C ASP A 135 -10.68 4.38 16.07
N ARG A 136 -9.43 4.26 16.53
CA ARG A 136 -9.00 4.92 17.78
C ARG A 136 -9.02 6.45 17.69
N TRP A 137 -8.63 7.02 16.55
CA TRP A 137 -8.69 8.46 16.33
C TRP A 137 -10.14 8.96 16.35
N SER A 138 -11.04 8.25 15.66
CA SER A 138 -12.46 8.62 15.55
C SER A 138 -13.21 8.58 16.87
N ASN A 139 -12.77 7.76 17.83
CA ASN A 139 -13.35 7.70 19.18
C ASN A 139 -13.03 8.95 20.02
N LYS A 140 -12.07 9.78 19.61
CA LYS A 140 -11.56 10.92 20.38
C LYS A 140 -11.64 12.27 19.64
N SER A 141 -11.68 12.25 18.31
CA SER A 141 -11.80 13.45 17.48
C SER A 141 -13.18 14.11 17.60
N PHE A 142 -13.25 15.41 17.33
CA PHE A 142 -14.55 16.09 17.20
C PHE A 142 -15.18 15.87 15.81
N TYR A 143 -14.37 15.51 14.82
CA TYR A 143 -14.78 15.32 13.44
C TYR A 143 -14.97 13.83 13.11
N TYR A 144 -15.99 13.54 12.29
CA TYR A 144 -16.35 12.23 11.75
C TYR A 144 -15.15 11.47 11.15
N LYS A 145 -15.29 10.13 11.06
CA LYS A 145 -14.29 9.18 10.51
C LYS A 145 -13.66 9.59 9.19
N GLU A 146 -14.32 10.42 8.39
CA GLU A 146 -13.83 10.84 7.06
C GLU A 146 -12.67 11.83 7.10
N ASN A 147 -12.52 12.63 8.17
CA ASN A 147 -11.51 13.68 8.19
C ASN A 147 -10.08 13.15 8.34
N ILE A 148 -9.85 12.06 9.08
CA ILE A 148 -8.50 11.51 9.34
C ILE A 148 -7.68 11.25 8.07
N LYS A 149 -8.33 11.03 6.92
CA LYS A 149 -7.65 10.87 5.62
C LYS A 149 -6.79 12.09 5.25
N ASN A 150 -7.17 13.28 5.68
CA ASN A 150 -6.40 14.51 5.49
C ASN A 150 -5.23 14.63 6.47
N GLN A 151 -5.19 13.79 7.51
CA GLN A 151 -4.09 13.71 8.47
C GLN A 151 -3.11 12.57 8.13
N ILE A 152 -3.45 11.67 7.20
CA ILE A 152 -2.60 10.54 6.80
C ILE A 152 -1.86 10.84 5.48
N PHE A 153 -0.55 10.78 5.59
CA PHE A 153 0.42 10.98 4.52
C PHE A 153 1.23 9.71 4.31
N TYR A 154 1.60 9.43 3.07
CA TYR A 154 2.37 8.25 2.74
C TYR A 154 3.80 8.57 2.34
N TRP A 155 4.76 7.84 2.89
CA TRP A 155 6.18 8.00 2.55
C TRP A 155 6.42 7.89 1.06
N GLU A 156 5.79 6.92 0.39
CA GLU A 156 5.94 6.64 -1.03
C GLU A 156 5.49 7.83 -1.90
N ASP A 157 4.54 8.64 -1.43
CA ASP A 157 4.10 9.83 -2.14
C ASP A 157 5.09 10.98 -1.97
N PHE A 158 5.62 11.18 -0.76
CA PHE A 158 6.66 12.18 -0.50
C PHE A 158 7.97 11.86 -1.24
N VAL A 159 8.43 10.60 -1.16
CA VAL A 159 9.71 10.14 -1.73
C VAL A 159 9.73 10.31 -3.24
N LYS A 160 8.60 10.14 -3.94
CA LYS A 160 8.50 10.42 -5.38
C LYS A 160 8.88 11.86 -5.73
N THR A 161 8.60 12.83 -4.86
CA THR A 161 8.98 14.23 -5.08
C THR A 161 10.50 14.44 -5.04
N LEU A 162 11.27 13.51 -4.47
CA LEU A 162 12.72 13.62 -4.28
C LEU A 162 13.55 13.02 -5.43
N LYS A 163 12.91 12.36 -6.42
CA LYS A 163 13.58 11.60 -7.50
C LYS A 163 14.73 12.34 -8.23
N TYR A 164 14.60 13.66 -8.38
CA TYR A 164 15.56 14.49 -9.13
C TYR A 164 16.44 15.38 -8.23
N GLU A 165 16.43 15.15 -6.92
CA GLU A 165 17.27 15.91 -6.00
C GLU A 165 18.76 15.59 -6.19
N LYS A 166 19.56 16.66 -6.21
CA LYS A 166 21.02 16.57 -6.42
C LYS A 166 21.80 16.58 -5.10
N ASN A 167 21.20 17.02 -4.00
CA ASN A 167 21.85 17.00 -2.69
C ASN A 167 22.18 15.53 -2.33
N PRO A 168 23.44 15.20 -2.00
CA PRO A 168 23.87 13.81 -1.78
C PRO A 168 23.15 13.15 -0.59
N PHE A 169 22.82 13.91 0.46
CA PHE A 169 22.08 13.39 1.61
C PHE A 169 20.62 13.11 1.28
N VAL A 170 19.97 14.03 0.56
CA VAL A 170 18.60 13.81 0.08
C VAL A 170 18.53 12.64 -0.90
N LYS A 171 19.53 12.51 -1.78
CA LYS A 171 19.64 11.37 -2.70
C LYS A 171 19.83 10.05 -1.95
N ALA A 172 20.66 10.02 -0.91
CA ALA A 172 20.87 8.85 -0.08
C ALA A 172 19.57 8.43 0.64
N PHE A 173 18.82 9.40 1.18
CA PHE A 173 17.49 9.15 1.75
C PHE A 173 16.50 8.63 0.73
N TYR A 174 16.43 9.24 -0.46
CA TYR A 174 15.59 8.76 -1.56
C TYR A 174 15.91 7.31 -1.92
N GLU A 175 17.19 6.98 -2.13
CA GLU A 175 17.61 5.61 -2.45
C GLU A 175 17.28 4.61 -1.33
N PHE A 176 17.48 5.00 -0.07
CA PHE A 176 17.05 4.19 1.07
C PHE A 176 15.54 3.94 1.01
N CYS A 177 14.73 4.98 0.87
CA CYS A 177 13.27 4.86 0.83
C CYS A 177 12.78 4.03 -0.35
N ILE A 178 13.43 4.12 -1.52
CA ILE A 178 13.10 3.30 -2.69
C ILE A 178 13.27 1.81 -2.36
N TYR A 179 14.37 1.43 -1.73
CA TYR A 179 14.60 0.07 -1.29
C TYR A 179 13.65 -0.33 -0.16
N TRP A 180 13.53 0.53 0.86
CA TRP A 180 12.87 0.25 2.12
C TRP A 180 11.35 0.13 2.00
N PHE A 181 10.72 1.00 1.21
CA PHE A 181 9.29 0.96 0.92
C PHE A 181 8.98 0.17 -0.35
N ASP A 182 9.95 -0.59 -0.86
CA ASP A 182 9.76 -1.47 -2.00
C ASP A 182 9.19 -0.74 -3.22
N MET A 183 9.77 0.41 -3.61
CA MET A 183 9.25 1.31 -4.66
C MET A 183 9.92 1.13 -6.03
N GLU A 184 10.86 0.18 -6.19
CA GLU A 184 11.57 -0.01 -7.46
C GLU A 184 10.61 -0.44 -8.58
N SER A 185 10.82 0.06 -9.80
CA SER A 185 10.07 -0.41 -10.96
C SER A 185 10.31 -1.90 -11.17
N ILE A 186 9.23 -2.66 -11.41
CA ILE A 186 9.34 -4.07 -11.75
C ILE A 186 9.59 -4.17 -13.25
N THR A 187 10.75 -4.67 -13.64
CA THR A 187 11.16 -4.78 -15.05
C THR A 187 11.46 -6.23 -15.39
N PHE A 188 10.97 -6.68 -16.55
CA PHE A 188 11.20 -8.02 -17.07
C PHE A 188 12.29 -8.03 -18.15
N THR A 189 13.23 -8.97 -18.06
CA THR A 189 14.23 -9.24 -19.10
C THR A 189 13.56 -9.82 -20.34
N LYS A 190 14.29 -9.86 -21.46
CA LYS A 190 13.78 -10.47 -22.71
C LYS A 190 13.40 -11.94 -22.51
N ASP A 191 14.20 -12.68 -21.74
CA ASP A 191 13.95 -14.11 -21.47
C ASP A 191 12.74 -14.29 -20.54
N GLU A 192 12.62 -13.45 -19.51
CA GLU A 192 11.44 -13.42 -18.63
C GLU A 192 10.16 -13.11 -19.44
N LYS A 193 10.19 -12.16 -20.38
CA LYS A 193 9.06 -11.86 -21.27
C LYS A 193 8.66 -13.05 -22.14
N ASN A 194 9.65 -13.78 -22.66
CA ASN A 194 9.36 -15.00 -23.42
C ASN A 194 8.74 -16.10 -22.54
N GLN A 195 9.19 -16.22 -21.29
CA GLN A 195 8.65 -17.17 -20.31
C GLN A 195 7.23 -16.79 -19.88
N LEU A 196 6.92 -15.50 -19.76
CA LEU A 196 5.58 -14.99 -19.45
C LEU A 196 4.51 -15.49 -20.43
N ILE A 197 4.84 -15.52 -21.72
CA ILE A 197 3.93 -15.92 -22.81
C ILE A 197 3.89 -17.45 -22.97
N ASN A 198 5.02 -18.12 -22.76
CA ASN A 198 5.21 -19.52 -23.17
C ASN A 198 5.27 -20.51 -22.01
N LEU A 199 4.83 -20.13 -20.80
CA LEU A 199 4.72 -21.10 -19.71
C LEU A 199 3.84 -22.28 -20.19
N LYS A 200 4.47 -23.46 -20.30
CA LYS A 200 3.83 -24.72 -20.69
C LYS A 200 4.16 -25.75 -19.62
N GLY A 201 3.14 -26.34 -19.01
CA GLY A 201 3.26 -27.56 -18.20
C GLY A 201 3.24 -27.37 -16.69
N ASN A 202 2.91 -28.47 -16.01
CA ASN A 202 2.74 -28.58 -14.56
C ASN A 202 4.01 -28.16 -13.79
N SER A 203 3.79 -27.74 -12.55
CA SER A 203 4.74 -27.16 -11.58
C SER A 203 6.13 -27.79 -11.41
N MET A 204 6.42 -28.97 -11.97
CA MET A 204 7.72 -29.65 -11.86
C MET A 204 8.74 -29.30 -12.95
N GLN A 205 8.33 -28.92 -14.17
CA GLN A 205 9.29 -28.45 -15.20
C GLN A 205 9.86 -27.04 -14.90
N ILE A 206 9.25 -26.36 -13.94
CA ILE A 206 9.62 -25.06 -13.36
C ILE A 206 10.93 -25.16 -12.54
N ILE A 207 11.24 -26.33 -11.99
CA ILE A 207 12.36 -26.52 -11.03
C ILE A 207 13.73 -26.46 -11.72
N GLU A 208 13.82 -26.76 -13.01
CA GLU A 208 15.09 -26.77 -13.76
C GLU A 208 15.49 -25.39 -14.33
N ASN A 209 14.62 -24.37 -14.17
CA ASN A 209 14.86 -23.03 -14.71
C ASN A 209 15.26 -22.04 -13.60
N GLU A 210 16.55 -21.72 -13.51
CA GLU A 210 17.11 -20.81 -12.51
C GLU A 210 16.53 -19.39 -12.56
N THR A 211 15.96 -18.94 -13.69
CA THR A 211 15.37 -17.60 -13.80
C THR A 211 13.93 -17.53 -13.26
N LEU A 212 13.27 -18.68 -13.09
CA LEU A 212 11.86 -18.74 -12.77
C LEU A 212 11.52 -18.27 -11.34
N PRO A 213 12.33 -18.56 -10.30
CA PRO A 213 12.11 -17.96 -8.98
C PRO A 213 12.15 -16.42 -9.00
N THR A 214 13.06 -15.84 -9.79
CA THR A 214 13.17 -14.38 -9.93
C THR A 214 11.97 -13.80 -10.67
N LEU A 215 11.51 -14.48 -11.74
CA LEU A 215 10.29 -14.12 -12.46
C LEU A 215 9.07 -14.16 -11.55
N LEU A 216 8.86 -15.25 -10.82
CA LEU A 216 7.73 -15.41 -9.90
C LEU A 216 7.74 -14.34 -8.81
N ALA A 217 8.90 -14.05 -8.22
CA ALA A 217 9.03 -12.99 -7.21
C ALA A 217 8.62 -11.61 -7.76
N LYS A 218 8.93 -11.31 -9.04
CA LYS A 218 8.48 -10.06 -9.69
C LYS A 218 6.96 -10.03 -9.90
N ILE A 219 6.37 -11.14 -10.36
CA ILE A 219 4.92 -11.24 -10.57
C ILE A 219 4.18 -11.11 -9.23
N GLU A 220 4.64 -11.81 -8.18
CA GLU A 220 4.08 -11.70 -6.84
C GLU A 220 4.18 -10.27 -6.30
N ARG A 221 5.31 -9.58 -6.55
CA ARG A 221 5.45 -8.18 -6.14
C ARG A 221 4.45 -7.26 -6.84
N CYS A 222 4.19 -7.45 -8.14
CA CYS A 222 3.11 -6.72 -8.85
C CYS A 222 1.75 -6.98 -8.18
N LEU A 223 1.46 -8.26 -7.92
CA LEU A 223 0.20 -8.69 -7.32
C LEU A 223 -0.02 -8.10 -5.92
N ILE A 224 1.02 -8.11 -5.08
CA ILE A 224 0.99 -7.49 -3.75
C ILE A 224 0.72 -5.99 -3.85
N ARG A 225 1.42 -5.28 -4.75
CA ARG A 225 1.23 -3.84 -4.94
C ARG A 225 -0.17 -3.48 -5.37
N ILE A 226 -0.79 -4.28 -6.23
CA ILE A 226 -2.15 -4.05 -6.69
C ILE A 226 -3.15 -4.36 -5.56
N GLY A 227 -3.12 -5.59 -5.03
CA GLY A 227 -4.13 -6.11 -4.13
C GLY A 227 -4.03 -5.54 -2.70
N SER A 228 -2.84 -5.59 -2.10
CA SER A 228 -2.60 -5.12 -0.73
C SER A 228 -2.46 -3.60 -0.68
N ASP A 229 -1.58 -3.01 -1.49
CA ASP A 229 -1.16 -1.61 -1.31
C ASP A 229 -2.20 -0.61 -1.83
N LYS A 230 -2.88 -0.97 -2.94
CA LYS A 230 -3.73 -0.02 -3.69
C LYS A 230 -5.21 -0.30 -3.53
N LEU A 231 -5.59 -1.57 -3.39
CA LEU A 231 -6.98 -1.99 -3.24
C LEU A 231 -7.35 -2.39 -1.80
N LYS A 232 -6.37 -2.75 -0.96
CA LYS A 232 -6.54 -3.22 0.42
C LYS A 232 -7.50 -4.42 0.52
N TRP A 233 -7.34 -5.39 -0.36
CA TRP A 233 -8.16 -6.60 -0.37
C TRP A 233 -7.67 -7.64 0.64
N GLU A 234 -8.56 -8.54 1.03
CA GLU A 234 -8.22 -9.66 1.91
C GLU A 234 -7.30 -10.61 1.15
N GLN A 235 -6.10 -10.82 1.70
CA GLN A 235 -5.22 -11.87 1.22
C GLN A 235 -5.77 -13.22 1.68
N ILE A 236 -5.99 -14.12 0.75
CA ILE A 236 -6.42 -15.49 1.05
C ILE A 236 -5.23 -16.44 0.98
N SER A 237 -5.20 -17.40 1.90
CA SER A 237 -4.38 -18.61 1.79
C SER A 237 -5.31 -19.73 1.37
N SER A 238 -4.97 -20.44 0.29
CA SER A 238 -5.80 -21.49 -0.32
C SER A 238 -6.26 -22.49 0.75
N LYS A 239 -7.52 -22.38 1.20
CA LYS A 239 -8.05 -23.22 2.29
C LYS A 239 -9.09 -24.24 1.87
N LYS A 240 -9.53 -24.26 0.61
CA LYS A 240 -10.28 -25.37 0.01
C LYS A 240 -10.09 -25.35 -1.51
N GLY A 241 -9.46 -26.37 -2.07
CA GLY A 241 -9.56 -26.73 -3.50
C GLY A 241 -9.12 -25.70 -4.55
N GLU A 242 -8.50 -24.58 -4.17
CA GLU A 242 -8.15 -23.53 -5.13
C GLU A 242 -6.83 -23.87 -5.83
N TYR A 243 -6.88 -24.04 -7.16
CA TYR A 243 -5.77 -24.18 -8.12
C TYR A 243 -4.85 -22.93 -8.20
N ILE A 244 -4.98 -22.05 -7.21
CA ILE A 244 -4.31 -20.78 -7.06
C ILE A 244 -3.08 -20.99 -6.19
N SER A 245 -1.92 -20.53 -6.66
CA SER A 245 -0.66 -20.66 -5.92
C SER A 245 -0.03 -19.29 -5.71
N GLY A 246 0.58 -19.09 -4.55
CA GLY A 246 1.17 -17.79 -4.17
C GLY A 246 0.15 -16.83 -3.56
N HIS A 247 0.46 -15.53 -3.59
CA HIS A 247 -0.40 -14.48 -3.05
C HIS A 247 -1.68 -14.37 -3.88
N SER A 248 -2.84 -14.25 -3.26
CA SER A 248 -4.09 -13.95 -3.94
C SER A 248 -5.02 -13.13 -3.08
N TYR A 249 -5.83 -12.32 -3.75
CA TYR A 249 -6.69 -11.33 -3.14
C TYR A 249 -8.12 -11.62 -3.51
N HIS A 250 -9.00 -11.57 -2.51
CA HIS A 250 -10.42 -11.84 -2.68
C HIS A 250 -11.24 -10.67 -2.15
N LYS A 251 -12.37 -10.42 -2.83
CA LYS A 251 -13.42 -9.54 -2.34
C LYS A 251 -14.79 -10.09 -2.69
N LYS A 252 -15.60 -10.27 -1.67
CA LYS A 252 -17.03 -10.56 -1.83
C LYS A 252 -17.79 -9.30 -2.22
N ILE A 253 -18.59 -9.39 -3.28
CA ILE A 253 -19.50 -8.34 -3.72
C ILE A 253 -20.85 -8.97 -4.05
N ASN A 254 -21.88 -8.72 -3.23
CA ASN A 254 -23.19 -9.37 -3.36
C ASN A 254 -23.05 -10.92 -3.37
N SER A 255 -23.51 -11.57 -4.44
CA SER A 255 -23.39 -13.02 -4.68
C SER A 255 -22.12 -13.41 -5.43
N TYR A 256 -21.23 -12.46 -5.71
CA TYR A 256 -20.00 -12.68 -6.47
C TYR A 256 -18.78 -12.77 -5.55
N SER A 257 -17.88 -13.69 -5.89
CA SER A 257 -16.50 -13.71 -5.45
C SER A 257 -15.65 -13.09 -6.57
N LEU A 258 -14.98 -11.98 -6.28
CA LEU A 258 -14.04 -11.35 -7.20
C LEU A 258 -12.62 -11.63 -6.69
N VAL A 259 -11.81 -12.28 -7.53
CA VAL A 259 -10.46 -12.73 -7.19
C VAL A 259 -9.45 -12.08 -8.12
N LEU A 260 -8.33 -11.65 -7.55
CA LEU A 260 -7.12 -11.21 -8.24
C LEU A 260 -5.97 -12.09 -7.75
N GLY A 261 -5.37 -12.88 -8.65
CA GLY A 261 -4.44 -13.92 -8.22
C GLY A 261 -3.53 -14.48 -9.30
N LEU A 262 -2.62 -15.35 -8.88
CA LEU A 262 -1.81 -16.18 -9.74
C LEU A 262 -2.37 -17.61 -9.74
N ASP A 263 -2.88 -18.02 -10.89
CA ASP A 263 -3.45 -19.34 -11.14
C ASP A 263 -2.74 -19.89 -12.38
N TYR A 264 -2.05 -21.03 -12.23
CA TYR A 264 -1.21 -21.56 -13.29
C TYR A 264 -2.02 -22.17 -14.43
N ASP A 265 -3.21 -22.69 -14.15
CA ASP A 265 -4.09 -23.27 -15.17
C ASP A 265 -4.69 -22.13 -16.00
N MET A 266 -5.21 -21.09 -15.35
CA MET A 266 -5.67 -19.88 -16.03
C MET A 266 -4.53 -19.17 -16.78
N TRP A 267 -3.34 -19.07 -16.20
CA TRP A 267 -2.19 -18.49 -16.91
C TRP A 267 -1.81 -19.32 -18.15
N SER A 268 -1.76 -20.65 -18.01
CA SER A 268 -1.48 -21.54 -19.15
C SER A 268 -2.52 -21.39 -20.26
N GLU A 269 -3.80 -21.25 -19.92
CA GLU A 269 -4.90 -21.11 -20.88
C GLU A 269 -4.95 -19.72 -21.52
N PHE A 270 -4.99 -18.68 -20.71
CA PHE A 270 -5.23 -17.29 -21.15
C PHE A 270 -3.95 -16.50 -21.42
N LYS A 271 -2.77 -17.08 -21.17
CA LYS A 271 -1.45 -16.44 -21.35
C LYS A 271 -1.27 -15.15 -20.53
N GLN A 272 -1.94 -15.06 -19.39
CA GLN A 272 -1.87 -13.94 -18.45
C GLN A 272 -1.45 -14.44 -17.04
N PRO A 273 -0.34 -13.93 -16.48
CA PRO A 273 0.18 -14.40 -15.18
C PRO A 273 -0.65 -13.97 -13.97
N ILE A 274 -1.24 -12.77 -14.04
CA ILE A 274 -2.13 -12.23 -13.02
C ILE A 274 -3.54 -12.25 -13.60
N ASN A 275 -4.41 -13.02 -12.97
CA ASN A 275 -5.78 -13.26 -13.42
C ASN A 275 -6.76 -12.47 -12.56
N ILE A 276 -7.81 -11.94 -13.20
CA ILE A 276 -8.99 -11.41 -12.53
C ILE A 276 -10.14 -12.34 -12.87
N SER A 277 -10.72 -12.99 -11.86
CA SER A 277 -11.81 -13.93 -12.04
C SER A 277 -13.03 -13.57 -11.19
N ILE A 278 -14.21 -13.85 -11.73
CA ILE A 278 -15.49 -13.67 -11.05
C ILE A 278 -16.15 -15.03 -10.98
N SER A 279 -16.47 -15.50 -9.77
CA SER A 279 -17.21 -16.73 -9.54
C SER A 279 -18.42 -16.48 -8.61
N ASN A 280 -19.30 -17.47 -8.49
CA ASN A 280 -20.39 -17.42 -7.53
C ASN A 280 -19.83 -17.65 -6.12
N TYR A 281 -20.11 -16.73 -5.21
CA TYR A 281 -19.58 -16.76 -3.84
C TYR A 281 -20.13 -17.93 -3.01
N LYS A 282 -21.37 -18.36 -3.28
CA LYS A 282 -21.99 -19.46 -2.52
C LYS A 282 -21.46 -20.81 -2.96
N ASP A 283 -21.28 -20.97 -4.27
CA ASP A 283 -20.79 -22.21 -4.88
C ASP A 283 -20.02 -21.87 -6.16
N SER A 284 -18.71 -22.08 -6.14
CA SER A 284 -17.83 -21.78 -7.27
C SER A 284 -18.00 -22.71 -8.45
N SER A 285 -18.74 -23.82 -8.32
CA SER A 285 -19.04 -24.74 -9.43
C SER A 285 -20.26 -24.29 -10.26
N GLU A 286 -21.11 -23.43 -9.71
CA GLU A 286 -22.36 -23.03 -10.35
C GLU A 286 -22.14 -22.00 -11.47
N HIS A 287 -22.80 -22.26 -12.60
CA HIS A 287 -22.90 -21.29 -13.67
C HIS A 287 -23.83 -20.15 -13.25
N PHE A 288 -23.48 -18.93 -13.66
CA PHE A 288 -24.28 -17.75 -13.39
C PHE A 288 -24.27 -16.79 -14.59
N GLU A 289 -25.22 -15.85 -14.58
CA GLU A 289 -25.33 -14.86 -15.66
C GLU A 289 -24.05 -14.01 -15.74
N LYS A 290 -23.47 -13.94 -16.94
CA LYS A 290 -22.29 -13.14 -17.23
C LYS A 290 -22.47 -11.70 -16.72
N PRO A 291 -21.51 -11.16 -15.94
CA PRO A 291 -21.51 -9.76 -15.57
C PRO A 291 -21.48 -8.86 -16.81
N ASN A 292 -22.45 -7.97 -16.93
CA ASN A 292 -22.47 -6.96 -17.99
C ASN A 292 -21.66 -5.74 -17.54
N ILE A 293 -20.42 -5.64 -18.01
CA ILE A 293 -19.49 -4.57 -17.67
C ILE A 293 -18.97 -4.01 -18.98
N ASN A 294 -19.28 -2.74 -19.26
CA ASN A 294 -18.91 -2.09 -20.51
C ASN A 294 -17.39 -2.20 -20.74
N ASP A 295 -17.02 -2.54 -21.98
CA ASP A 295 -15.63 -2.61 -22.45
C ASP A 295 -14.76 -3.62 -21.68
N VAL A 296 -15.37 -4.61 -21.02
CA VAL A 296 -14.67 -5.73 -20.39
C VAL A 296 -15.08 -7.02 -21.08
N ASN A 297 -14.11 -7.67 -21.71
CA ASN A 297 -14.29 -8.98 -22.29
C ASN A 297 -14.00 -10.06 -21.25
N PHE A 298 -14.77 -11.14 -21.34
CA PHE A 298 -14.65 -12.28 -20.45
C PHE A 298 -14.56 -13.56 -21.25
N GLU A 299 -13.68 -14.44 -20.80
CA GLU A 299 -13.63 -15.84 -21.19
C GLU A 299 -14.16 -16.71 -20.04
N ILE A 300 -14.62 -17.91 -20.39
CA ILE A 300 -15.09 -18.88 -19.42
C ILE A 300 -13.90 -19.77 -19.07
N PHE A 301 -13.66 -19.94 -17.77
CA PHE A 301 -12.76 -20.95 -17.26
C PHE A 301 -13.58 -21.99 -16.50
N GLU A 302 -13.49 -23.25 -16.91
CA GLU A 302 -14.24 -24.35 -16.33
C GLU A 302 -13.35 -25.57 -16.08
N ILE A 303 -13.32 -26.04 -14.84
CA ILE A 303 -12.73 -27.33 -14.46
C ILE A 303 -13.88 -28.27 -14.10
N LYS A 304 -13.88 -29.45 -14.71
CA LYS A 304 -14.78 -30.56 -14.38
C LYS A 304 -13.96 -31.78 -14.00
N GLU A 305 -13.99 -32.18 -12.74
CA GLU A 305 -13.34 -33.39 -12.27
C GLU A 305 -14.35 -34.51 -12.01
N ASN A 306 -13.87 -35.75 -11.92
CA ASN A 306 -14.74 -36.92 -11.61
C ASN A 306 -15.36 -36.87 -10.19
N SER A 307 -14.98 -35.88 -9.37
CA SER A 307 -15.60 -35.59 -8.08
C SER A 307 -16.07 -34.14 -8.03
N THR A 308 -17.35 -33.92 -7.69
CA THR A 308 -18.02 -32.61 -7.60
C THR A 308 -17.38 -31.61 -6.63
N TRP A 309 -16.39 -32.02 -5.84
CA TRP A 309 -15.71 -31.17 -4.86
C TRP A 309 -14.64 -30.26 -5.48
N ASN A 310 -14.28 -30.51 -6.74
CA ASN A 310 -13.22 -29.80 -7.47
C ASN A 310 -13.73 -29.09 -8.73
N ASP A 311 -15.05 -29.10 -8.96
CA ASP A 311 -15.64 -28.38 -10.08
C ASP A 311 -15.53 -26.87 -9.84
N PHE A 312 -15.13 -26.14 -10.87
CA PHE A 312 -14.93 -24.70 -10.79
C PHE A 312 -15.40 -24.02 -12.06
N PHE A 313 -16.14 -22.93 -11.91
CA PHE A 313 -16.62 -22.08 -12.98
C PHE A 313 -16.34 -20.62 -12.64
N ALA A 314 -15.70 -19.90 -13.56
CA ALA A 314 -15.51 -18.46 -13.45
C ALA A 314 -15.56 -17.76 -14.81
N TYR A 315 -15.94 -16.48 -14.77
CA TYR A 315 -15.62 -15.56 -15.86
C TYR A 315 -14.26 -14.92 -15.58
N VAL A 316 -13.30 -15.17 -16.46
CA VAL A 316 -11.95 -14.60 -16.39
C VAL A 316 -11.91 -13.37 -17.30
N VAL A 317 -11.39 -12.27 -16.79
CA VAL A 317 -11.26 -11.03 -17.55
C VAL A 317 -10.10 -11.16 -18.54
N GLN A 318 -10.37 -10.89 -19.82
CA GLN A 318 -9.32 -10.76 -20.83
C GLN A 318 -8.60 -9.42 -20.67
N LEU A 319 -7.27 -9.45 -20.58
CA LEU A 319 -6.44 -8.26 -20.54
C LEU A 319 -5.92 -7.93 -21.95
N ASP A 320 -6.12 -6.68 -22.40
CA ASP A 320 -5.59 -6.15 -23.66
C ASP A 320 -4.20 -5.51 -23.50
N PHE A 321 -3.58 -5.70 -22.34
CA PHE A 321 -2.26 -5.21 -21.97
C PHE A 321 -1.47 -6.25 -21.20
N SER A 322 -0.15 -6.12 -21.20
CA SER A 322 0.76 -7.10 -20.60
C SER A 322 1.36 -6.63 -19.28
N ILE A 323 1.80 -7.57 -18.44
CA ILE A 323 2.43 -7.31 -17.13
C ILE A 323 3.72 -6.47 -17.23
N ASP A 324 4.35 -6.46 -18.40
CA ASP A 324 5.57 -5.67 -18.64
C ASP A 324 5.30 -4.23 -19.10
N ASP A 325 4.03 -3.81 -19.21
CA ASP A 325 3.65 -2.41 -19.39
C ASP A 325 4.03 -1.57 -18.17
N GLU A 326 4.64 -0.40 -18.38
CA GLU A 326 5.01 0.52 -17.29
C GLU A 326 3.82 0.95 -16.41
N SER A 327 2.61 0.96 -16.98
CA SER A 327 1.37 1.34 -16.29
C SER A 327 0.49 0.14 -15.93
N PHE A 328 1.02 -1.09 -15.95
CA PHE A 328 0.25 -2.31 -15.72
C PHE A 328 -0.54 -2.27 -14.40
N GLU A 329 0.13 -1.95 -13.29
CA GLU A 329 -0.50 -1.90 -11.96
C GLU A 329 -1.68 -0.92 -11.94
N ASP A 330 -1.51 0.28 -12.48
CA ASP A 330 -2.55 1.31 -12.49
C ASP A 330 -3.74 0.93 -13.39
N LYS A 331 -3.49 0.31 -14.56
CA LYS A 331 -4.53 -0.22 -15.46
C LYS A 331 -5.37 -1.31 -14.78
N ILE A 332 -4.72 -2.26 -14.09
CA ILE A 332 -5.42 -3.31 -13.33
C ILE A 332 -6.28 -2.70 -12.22
N ILE A 333 -5.76 -1.74 -11.46
CA ILE A 333 -6.50 -1.07 -10.37
C ILE A 333 -7.76 -0.38 -10.91
N GLU A 334 -7.65 0.33 -12.04
CA GLU A 334 -8.79 0.99 -12.68
C GLU A 334 -9.83 -0.03 -13.16
N LEU A 335 -9.38 -1.10 -13.83
CA LEU A 335 -10.23 -2.20 -14.28
C LEU A 335 -11.00 -2.82 -13.11
N ILE A 336 -10.32 -3.18 -12.02
CA ILE A 336 -10.95 -3.74 -10.82
C ILE A 336 -11.98 -2.77 -10.23
N LYS A 337 -11.66 -1.48 -10.10
CA LYS A 337 -12.62 -0.48 -9.59
C LYS A 337 -13.88 -0.38 -10.44
N ARG A 338 -13.76 -0.49 -11.77
CA ARG A 338 -14.90 -0.53 -12.70
C ARG A 338 -15.73 -1.80 -12.52
N ILE A 339 -15.07 -2.95 -12.37
CA ILE A 339 -15.72 -4.23 -12.11
C ILE A 339 -16.51 -4.17 -10.80
N GLU A 340 -15.85 -3.74 -9.70
CA GLU A 340 -16.50 -3.62 -8.39
C GLU A 340 -17.75 -2.74 -8.44
N LYS A 341 -17.67 -1.61 -9.13
CA LYS A 341 -18.80 -0.67 -9.27
C LYS A 341 -19.99 -1.34 -9.95
N SER A 342 -19.73 -2.10 -11.03
CA SER A 342 -20.76 -2.76 -11.82
C SER A 342 -21.40 -3.93 -11.07
N LEU A 343 -20.60 -4.73 -10.36
CA LEU A 343 -21.10 -5.85 -9.55
C LEU A 343 -21.96 -5.37 -8.37
N LYS A 344 -21.68 -4.19 -7.80
CA LYS A 344 -22.50 -3.59 -6.73
C LYS A 344 -23.88 -3.13 -7.23
N THR A 345 -23.97 -2.66 -8.48
CA THR A 345 -25.23 -2.14 -9.05
C THR A 345 -26.22 -3.23 -9.48
N LYS A 346 -25.79 -4.48 -9.65
CA LYS A 346 -26.69 -5.63 -9.81
C LYS A 346 -27.30 -5.99 -8.44
N THR A 347 -28.28 -5.21 -8.01
CA THR A 347 -29.32 -5.62 -7.07
C THR A 347 -30.61 -5.71 -7.87
N ASN A 348 -31.01 -6.93 -8.20
CA ASN A 348 -32.40 -7.32 -8.47
C ASN A 348 -32.50 -8.82 -8.22
#